data_AF-A0A428Z408-F1
#
_entry.id   AF-A0A428Z408-F1
#
_cell.length_a   1.000
_cell.length_b   1.000
_cell.length_c   1.000
_cell.angle_alpha   90.00
_cell.angle_beta   90.00
_cell.angle_gamma   90.00
#
_symmetry.space_group_name_H-M   'P 1'
#
loop_
_entity.id
_entity.type
_entity.pdbx_description
1 polymer ?
#
loop_
_entity_poly.entity_id
_entity_poly.type
_entity_poly.pdbx_seq_one_letter_code
_entity_poly.pdbx_strand_id
1 'polypeptide(L)' 'MAASLKARQRVVALADVQCPVVVWQGSEDRMVAPRHGAFLAEHLPDVRPHLLPGEGHLSPRCRLLRRDSRRNQGIPG' A
#
# COMPACT_ATOMS: atom_id res chain seq x y z
N MET A 1 -21.90 28.50 -17.89
CA MET A 1 -21.73 27.03 -18.07
C MET A 1 -20.44 26.61 -17.38
N ALA A 2 -20.52 26.06 -16.17
CA ALA A 2 -19.33 25.57 -15.45
C ALA A 2 -18.92 24.20 -16.02
N ALA A 3 -17.68 24.08 -16.49
CA ALA A 3 -17.11 22.82 -16.93
C ALA A 3 -16.83 21.93 -15.70
N SER A 4 -17.50 20.79 -15.62
CA SER A 4 -17.24 19.78 -14.61
C SER A 4 -15.92 19.08 -14.92
N LEU A 5 -14.89 19.31 -14.08
CA LEU A 5 -13.69 18.47 -14.08
C LEU A 5 -14.08 17.08 -13.54
N LYS A 6 -14.44 16.15 -14.43
CA LYS A 6 -14.40 14.73 -14.07
C LYS A 6 -12.93 14.31 -14.03
N ALA A 7 -12.44 13.97 -12.85
CA ALA A 7 -11.13 13.35 -12.68
C ALA A 7 -11.05 12.15 -13.63
N ARG A 8 -10.11 12.19 -14.58
CA ARG A 8 -9.85 11.08 -15.49
C ARG A 8 -9.24 9.96 -14.65
N GLN A 9 -9.98 8.90 -14.36
CA GLN A 9 -9.40 7.68 -13.81
C GLN A 9 -8.40 7.13 -14.83
N ARG A 10 -7.11 7.31 -14.57
CA ARG A 10 -6.06 6.61 -15.32
C ARG A 10 -5.99 5.20 -14.77
N VAL A 11 -6.42 4.24 -15.58
CA VAL A 11 -6.18 2.82 -15.33
C VAL A 11 -4.70 2.56 -15.61
N VAL A 12 -4.01 1.97 -14.65
CA VAL A 12 -2.60 1.54 -14.74
C VAL A 12 -2.57 0.07 -14.37
N ALA A 13 -1.89 -0.77 -15.15
CA ALA A 13 -1.70 -2.16 -14.78
C ALA A 13 -0.67 -2.25 -13.64
N LEU A 14 -0.92 -3.11 -12.65
CA LEU A 14 0.02 -3.27 -11.51
C LEU A 14 1.39 -3.77 -11.97
N ALA A 15 1.44 -4.55 -13.05
CA ALA A 15 2.68 -5.02 -13.66
C ALA A 15 3.55 -3.89 -14.25
N ASP A 16 2.99 -2.72 -14.54
CA ASP A 16 3.73 -1.58 -15.10
C ASP A 16 4.44 -0.74 -14.02
N VAL A 17 4.30 -1.10 -12.74
CA VAL A 17 4.96 -0.39 -11.63
C VAL A 17 6.43 -0.80 -11.56
N GLN A 18 7.33 0.12 -11.92
CA GLN A 18 8.78 -0.13 -12.01
C GLN A 18 9.59 0.30 -10.77
N CYS A 19 8.94 0.83 -9.73
CA CYS A 19 9.61 1.21 -8.50
C CYS A 19 9.32 0.20 -7.37
N PRO A 20 10.23 0.04 -6.40
CA PRO A 20 9.98 -0.78 -5.22
C PRO A 20 8.74 -0.29 -4.46
N VAL A 21 7.83 -1.20 -4.14
CA VAL A 21 6.60 -0.93 -3.39
C VAL A 21 6.66 -1.62 -2.04
N VAL A 22 6.18 -0.95 -0.99
CA VAL A 22 5.97 -1.57 0.31
C VAL A 22 4.48 -1.53 0.62
N VAL A 23 3.87 -2.70 0.84
CA VAL A 23 2.44 -2.83 1.13
C VAL A 23 2.28 -3.12 2.62
N TRP A 24 1.58 -2.25 3.34
CA TRP A 24 1.28 -2.43 4.76
C TRP A 24 -0.20 -2.72 4.95
N GLN A 25 -0.52 -3.79 5.66
CA GLN A 25 -1.88 -4.26 5.81
C GLN A 25 -2.13 -4.70 7.26
N GLY A 26 -3.23 -4.26 7.86
CA GLY A 26 -3.67 -4.76 9.17
C GLY A 26 -4.39 -6.10 9.03
N SER A 27 -4.13 -7.07 9.92
CA SER A 27 -4.81 -8.37 9.90
C SER A 27 -6.29 -8.28 10.31
N GLU A 28 -6.64 -7.27 11.09
CA GLU A 28 -8.00 -7.03 11.59
C GLU A 28 -8.67 -5.84 10.89
N ASP A 29 -8.13 -5.37 9.77
CA ASP A 29 -8.76 -4.34 8.96
C ASP A 29 -10.07 -4.88 8.36
N ARG A 30 -11.19 -4.37 8.88
CA ARG A 30 -12.54 -4.72 8.45
C ARG A 30 -13.04 -3.88 7.27
N MET A 31 -12.35 -2.79 6.93
CA MET A 31 -12.71 -1.93 5.79
C MET A 31 -11.98 -2.35 4.52
N VAL A 32 -10.70 -2.70 4.65
CA VAL A 32 -9.89 -3.27 3.57
C VAL A 32 -9.31 -4.57 4.08
N ALA A 33 -10.01 -5.68 3.81
CA ALA A 33 -9.59 -6.99 4.30
C ALA A 33 -8.16 -7.37 3.86
N PRO A 34 -7.43 -8.18 4.64
CA PRO A 34 -6.04 -8.56 4.37
C PRO A 34 -5.77 -9.11 2.96
N ARG A 35 -6.77 -9.77 2.36
CA ARG A 35 -6.71 -10.28 0.99
C ARG A 35 -6.35 -9.23 -0.06
N HIS A 36 -6.66 -7.95 0.18
CA HIS A 36 -6.32 -6.88 -0.76
C HIS A 36 -4.81 -6.60 -0.75
N GLY A 37 -4.17 -6.64 0.41
CA GLY A 37 -2.71 -6.56 0.52
C GLY A 37 -2.04 -7.76 -0.16
N ALA A 38 -2.59 -8.96 0.02
CA ALA A 38 -2.13 -10.17 -0.66
C ALA A 38 -2.25 -10.05 -2.20
N PHE A 39 -3.40 -9.59 -2.70
CA PHE A 39 -3.60 -9.35 -4.13
C PHE A 39 -2.55 -8.40 -4.71
N LEU A 40 -2.24 -7.29 -4.02
CA LEU A 40 -1.20 -6.37 -4.46
C LEU A 40 0.19 -7.03 -4.46
N ALA A 41 0.49 -7.84 -3.44
CA ALA A 41 1.75 -8.55 -3.34
C ALA A 41 1.94 -9.59 -4.47
N GLU A 42 0.85 -10.16 -4.98
CA GLU A 42 0.88 -11.12 -6.10
C GLU A 42 1.06 -10.45 -7.47
N HIS A 43 0.65 -9.19 -7.63
CA HIS A 43 0.56 -8.53 -8.94
C HIS A 43 1.59 -7.42 -9.16
N LEU A 44 2.30 -6.98 -8.11
CA LEU A 44 3.36 -5.97 -8.20
C LEU A 44 4.73 -6.62 -8.44
N PRO A 45 5.56 -6.12 -9.38
CA PRO A 45 6.84 -6.74 -9.72
C PRO A 45 7.90 -6.71 -8.60
N ASP A 46 7.99 -5.62 -7.85
CA ASP A 46 8.93 -5.44 -6.74
C ASP A 46 8.15 -4.93 -5.52
N VAL A 47 7.72 -5.87 -4.68
CA VAL A 47 6.83 -5.59 -3.55
C VAL A 47 7.30 -6.26 -2.27
N ARG A 48 7.24 -5.51 -1.18
CA ARG A 48 7.51 -6.00 0.18
C ARG A 48 6.23 -5.90 1.01
N PRO A 49 5.48 -7.02 1.18
CA PRO A 49 4.28 -7.02 1.99
C PRO A 49 4.60 -7.10 3.48
N HIS A 50 3.86 -6.34 4.28
CA HIS A 50 3.90 -6.35 5.73
C HIS A 50 2.49 -6.48 6.27
N LEU A 51 2.16 -7.68 6.75
CA LEU A 51 0.94 -7.92 7.52
C LEU A 51 1.21 -7.59 8.99
N LEU A 52 0.40 -6.73 9.56
CA LEU A 52 0.49 -6.28 10.94
C LEU A 52 -0.57 -7.01 11.77
N PRO A 53 -0.20 -8.01 12.60
CA PRO A 53 -1.15 -8.75 13.41
C PRO A 53 -1.85 -7.85 14.43
N GLY A 54 -3.16 -8.01 14.59
CA GLY A 54 -3.99 -7.24 15.54
C GLY A 54 -4.30 -5.81 15.11
N GLU A 55 -3.77 -5.34 13.98
CA GLU A 55 -4.01 -3.96 13.52
C GLU A 55 -5.27 -3.88 12.64
N GLY A 56 -6.11 -2.88 12.92
CA GLY A 56 -7.26 -2.51 12.10
C GLY A 56 -6.92 -1.45 11.04
N HIS A 57 -7.95 -0.83 10.46
CA HIS A 57 -7.79 0.15 9.37
C HIS A 57 -6.98 1.40 9.76
N LEU A 58 -7.22 1.92 10.96
CA LEU A 58 -6.55 3.10 11.50
C LEU A 58 -5.49 2.65 12.51
N SER A 59 -4.36 2.15 12.02
CA SER A 59 -3.26 1.71 12.89
C SER A 59 -2.42 2.90 13.40
N PRO A 60 -2.00 2.91 14.69
CA PRO A 60 -1.01 3.86 15.19
C PRO A 60 0.31 3.81 14.41
N ARG A 61 0.63 2.63 13.86
CA ARG A 61 1.82 2.39 13.01
C ARG A 61 1.76 3.15 11.68
N CYS A 62 0.57 3.41 11.14
CA CYS A 62 0.39 4.29 9.97
C CYS A 62 0.92 5.72 10.20
N ARG A 63 0.87 6.22 11.44
CA ARG A 63 1.49 7.51 11.81
C ARG A 63 3.03 7.44 11.84
N LEU A 64 3.61 6.28 12.17
CA LEU A 64 5.06 6.08 12.25
C LEU A 64 5.70 5.77 10.89
N LEU A 65 4.95 5.27 9.89
CA LEU A 65 5.44 5.04 8.53
C LEU A 65 6.01 6.31 7.86
N ARG A 66 5.57 7.51 8.26
CA ARG A 66 6.17 8.78 7.81
C ARG A 66 7.62 8.98 8.26
N ARG A 67 8.06 8.30 9.32
CA ARG A 67 9.44 8.35 9.83
C ARG A 67 10.33 7.31 9.15
N ASP A 68 9.77 6.15 8.83
CA ASP A 68 10.50 5.03 8.21
C ASP A 68 10.75 5.22 6.71
N SER A 69 9.92 6.00 5.99
CA SER A 69 10.19 6.32 4.58
C SER A 69 11.48 7.11 4.33
N ARG A 70 12.06 7.75 5.37
CA ARG A 70 13.41 8.34 5.30
C ARG A 70 14.54 7.36 5.65
N ARG A 71 14.25 6.23 6.29
CA ARG A 71 15.26 5.24 6.74
C ARG A 71 15.30 3.97 5.90
N ASN A 72 14.35 3.74 4.98
CA ASN A 72 14.23 2.48 4.24
C ASN A 72 15.20 2.30 3.06
N GLN A 73 16.45 2.80 3.15
CA GLN A 73 17.55 2.50 2.22
C GLN A 73 18.45 1.35 2.73
N GLY A 74 18.05 0.60 3.77
CA GLY A 74 18.90 -0.48 4.30
C GLY A 74 18.22 -1.38 5.32
N ILE A 75 17.53 -2.43 4.85
CA ILE A 75 17.18 -3.59 5.67
C ILE A 75 17.72 -4.84 4.95
N PRO A 76 18.73 -5.55 5.50
CA PRO A 76 19.24 -6.80 4.93
C PRO A 76 18.25 -7.95 5.13
N GLY A 77 18.36 -8.93 4.23
CA GLY A 77 17.44 -10.08 4.07
C GLY A 77 17.46 -11.10 5.19
#